data_AF-A0A9J6PK94-F1
#
_entry.id   AF-A0A9J6PK94-F1
#
_cell.length_a   1.000
_cell.length_b   1.000
_cell.length_c   1.000
_cell.angle_alpha   90.00
_cell.angle_beta   90.00
_cell.angle_gamma   90.00
#
_symmetry.space_group_name_H-M   'P 1'
#
loop_
_entity.id
_entity.type
_entity.pdbx_description
1 polymer ?
#
loop_
_entity_poly.entity_id
_entity_poly.type
_entity_poly.pdbx_seq_one_letter_code
_entity_poly.pdbx_strand_id
1 'polypeptide(L)'
;MVHQHSPSPRVFRLSTPVGACATSNPNEIKTLQHLMVNAGYRQATGRTLDVNGQCNQATIEAIRWYQRLLNMHPSGIVSPLDSWFIEALNNATSPHWRPQHKNGPLQVRQGQLTFDAEGEDYITAAEPFRQYPTPNFSRVLQWPQAGNSGVTLGRGYDMGGRSKGEIFATLRQAKIEEYKAVLCSKAAFLKGRQAGQFVKVFGPLTGEITHYQQIWLFEIVYAVKLSETVSLYKRLSRNIPQAPRWDSLDQKIRDVVVDIFYQGVHHVSELFQAAINGKQDLISHIKNDIYYMRFESRRKRIKHLQ
;
A
#
# COMPACT_ATOMS: atom_id res chain seq x y z
N MET A 1 12.63 38.76 32.52
CA MET A 1 13.15 38.36 31.20
C MET A 1 12.28 37.22 30.70
N VAL A 2 11.52 37.45 29.62
CA VAL A 2 10.59 36.47 29.07
C VAL A 2 11.38 35.51 28.18
N HIS A 3 11.47 34.24 28.58
CA HIS A 3 12.00 33.19 27.71
C HIS A 3 11.02 32.96 26.56
N GLN A 4 11.30 33.57 25.41
CA GLN A 4 10.62 33.24 24.15
C GLN A 4 11.03 31.83 23.74
N HIS A 5 10.18 30.84 24.05
CA HIS A 5 10.21 29.56 23.38
C HIS A 5 9.83 29.80 21.91
N SER A 6 10.84 29.88 21.04
CA SER A 6 10.60 29.85 19.60
C SER A 6 10.00 28.49 19.24
N PRO A 7 8.86 28.42 18.54
CA PRO A 7 8.31 27.15 18.11
C PRO A 7 9.31 26.47 17.18
N SER A 8 9.76 25.25 17.54
CA SER A 8 10.56 24.41 16.66
C SER A 8 9.82 24.28 15.32
N PRO A 9 10.49 24.52 14.18
CA PRO A 9 9.83 24.44 12.88
C PRO A 9 9.21 23.04 12.70
N ARG A 10 7.96 23.00 12.22
CA ARG A 10 7.16 21.77 12.02
C ARG A 10 7.81 20.75 11.06
N VAL A 11 8.90 21.11 10.38
CA VAL A 11 9.66 20.27 9.45
C VAL A 11 11.15 20.53 9.70
N PHE A 12 11.90 19.50 10.10
CA PHE A 12 13.35 19.58 10.24
C PHE A 12 13.98 19.87 8.87
N ARG A 13 14.88 20.87 8.82
CA ARG A 13 15.69 21.21 7.65
C ARG A 13 17.11 21.44 8.12
N LEU A 14 18.08 20.92 7.36
CA LEU A 14 19.49 21.20 7.58
C LEU A 14 19.82 22.62 7.13
N SER A 15 20.62 23.34 7.90
CA SER A 15 21.23 24.61 7.48
C SER A 15 22.61 24.40 6.82
N THR A 16 23.27 23.28 7.12
CA THR A 16 24.58 22.91 6.58
C THR A 16 24.62 21.43 6.17
N PRO A 17 25.48 21.03 5.22
CA PRO A 17 25.62 19.62 4.87
C PRO A 17 26.11 18.79 6.08
N VAL A 18 25.47 17.65 6.35
CA VAL A 18 25.87 16.66 7.37
C VAL A 18 26.56 15.49 6.69
N GLY A 19 27.70 15.01 7.20
CA GLY A 19 28.47 13.90 6.60
C GLY A 19 29.85 14.28 6.05
N ALA A 20 30.15 15.58 5.98
CA ALA A 20 31.48 16.11 5.65
C ALA A 20 32.37 16.34 6.89
N CYS A 21 31.88 16.00 8.08
CA CYS A 21 32.56 15.97 9.39
C CYS A 21 33.23 17.26 9.92
N ALA A 22 33.32 18.35 9.15
CA ALA A 22 34.03 19.57 9.57
C ALA A 22 33.13 20.82 9.76
N THR A 23 31.91 20.85 9.21
CA THR A 23 31.13 22.09 9.08
C THR A 23 29.70 22.03 9.64
N SER A 24 29.27 20.89 10.19
CA SER A 24 27.86 20.68 10.56
C SER A 24 27.60 20.97 12.03
N ASN A 25 26.46 21.60 12.34
CA ASN A 25 26.05 21.89 13.72
C ASN A 25 25.79 20.58 14.50
N PRO A 26 26.41 20.37 15.69
CA PRO A 26 26.19 19.17 16.50
C PRO A 26 24.73 18.88 16.83
N ASN A 27 23.89 19.91 16.98
CA ASN A 27 22.45 19.72 17.21
C ASN A 27 21.72 19.18 15.97
N GLU A 28 22.10 19.63 14.77
CA GLU A 28 21.55 19.10 13.52
C GLU A 28 21.98 17.64 13.30
N ILE A 29 23.22 17.30 13.66
CA ILE A 29 23.71 15.92 13.63
C ILE A 29 22.89 15.06 14.60
N LYS A 30 22.64 15.52 15.83
CA LYS A 30 21.78 14.80 16.79
C LYS A 30 20.38 14.58 16.24
N THR A 31 19.76 15.60 15.66
CA THR A 31 18.44 15.46 15.06
C THR A 31 18.44 14.44 13.93
N LEU A 32 19.44 14.47 13.04
CA LEU A 32 19.56 13.49 11.97
C LEU A 32 19.79 12.06 12.50
N GLN A 33 20.64 11.89 13.51
CA GLN A 33 20.86 10.60 14.18
C GLN A 33 19.56 10.08 14.81
N HIS A 34 18.80 10.92 15.52
CA HIS A 34 17.48 10.56 16.02
C HIS A 34 16.55 10.13 14.89
N LEU A 35 16.55 10.87 13.78
CA LEU A 35 15.71 10.54 12.63
C LEU A 35 16.05 9.16 12.05
N MET A 36 17.33 8.86 11.85
CA MET A 36 17.77 7.55 11.35
C MET A 36 17.46 6.40 12.33
N VAL A 37 17.69 6.61 13.64
CA VAL A 37 17.36 5.61 14.67
C VAL A 37 15.87 5.30 14.68
N ASN A 38 15.03 6.34 14.71
CA ASN A 38 13.59 6.20 14.75
C ASN A 38 13.01 5.67 13.43
N ALA A 39 13.67 5.93 12.29
CA ALA A 39 13.30 5.40 10.99
C ALA A 39 13.78 3.93 10.79
N GLY A 40 14.08 3.21 11.86
CA GLY A 40 14.28 1.76 11.81
C GLY A 40 15.68 1.29 11.43
N TYR A 41 16.72 2.13 11.50
CA TYR A 41 18.08 1.75 11.09
C TYR A 41 18.59 0.47 11.78
N ARG A 42 18.36 0.34 13.08
CA ARG A 42 18.75 -0.86 13.85
C ARG A 42 17.97 -2.10 13.43
N GLN A 43 16.67 -1.95 13.18
CA GLN A 43 15.78 -3.03 12.77
C GLN A 43 16.14 -3.54 11.37
N ALA A 44 16.56 -2.63 10.48
CA ALA A 44 16.90 -2.97 9.11
C ALA A 44 18.33 -3.52 8.95
N THR A 45 19.27 -3.12 9.80
CA THR A 45 20.70 -3.45 9.62
C THR A 45 21.32 -4.27 10.75
N GLY A 46 20.68 -4.35 11.92
CA GLY A 46 21.25 -4.88 13.15
C GLY A 46 22.29 -3.96 13.82
N ARG A 47 22.65 -2.83 13.19
CA ARG A 47 23.68 -1.90 13.68
C ARG A 47 23.08 -0.84 14.60
N THR A 48 23.84 -0.41 15.60
CA THR A 48 23.48 0.72 16.45
C THR A 48 24.04 2.02 15.89
N LEU A 49 23.34 3.12 16.14
CA LEU A 49 23.79 4.47 15.84
C LEU A 49 23.61 5.31 17.11
N ASP A 50 24.71 5.85 17.63
CA ASP A 50 24.69 6.67 18.83
C ASP A 50 24.20 8.08 18.51
N VAL A 51 23.32 8.63 19.35
CA VAL A 51 22.80 9.98 19.19
C VAL A 51 23.60 10.96 20.03
N ASN A 52 24.80 11.26 19.59
CA ASN A 52 25.79 12.06 20.33
C ASN A 52 26.15 13.40 19.66
N GLY A 53 25.65 13.67 18.45
CA GLY A 53 25.97 14.87 17.68
C GLY A 53 27.34 14.82 17.00
N GLN A 54 28.01 13.66 17.03
CA GLN A 54 29.28 13.44 16.37
C GLN A 54 29.07 12.76 15.02
N CYS A 55 29.56 13.39 13.96
CA CYS A 55 29.53 12.80 12.62
C CYS A 55 30.71 11.81 12.46
N ASN A 56 30.64 10.68 13.15
CA ASN A 56 31.64 9.62 13.05
C ASN A 56 31.33 8.66 11.87
N GLN A 57 32.21 7.67 11.65
CA GLN A 57 32.03 6.68 10.58
C GLN A 57 30.68 5.95 10.65
N ALA A 58 30.15 5.70 11.85
CA ALA A 58 28.83 5.07 12.01
C ALA A 58 27.70 5.96 11.47
N THR A 59 27.75 7.28 11.74
CA THR A 59 26.81 8.26 11.17
C THR A 59 26.91 8.31 9.65
N ILE A 60 28.13 8.34 9.09
CA ILE A 60 28.35 8.35 7.63
C ILE A 60 27.80 7.08 6.98
N GLU A 61 28.07 5.91 7.56
CA GLU A 61 27.57 4.64 7.03
C GLU A 61 26.05 4.52 7.14
N ALA A 62 25.44 5.08 8.20
CA ALA A 62 23.98 5.17 8.30
C ALA A 62 23.39 6.05 7.19
N ILE A 63 24.00 7.21 6.90
CA ILE A 63 23.61 8.07 5.78
C ILE A 63 23.72 7.33 4.46
N ARG A 64 24.86 6.68 4.19
CA ARG A 64 25.07 5.88 2.96
C ARG A 64 24.04 4.78 2.81
N TRP A 65 23.65 4.15 3.91
CA TRP A 65 22.65 3.10 3.89
C TRP A 65 21.29 3.63 3.44
N TYR A 66 20.79 4.73 4.02
CA TYR A 66 19.54 5.35 3.59
C TYR A 66 19.62 5.91 2.17
N GLN A 67 20.77 6.46 1.78
CA GLN A 67 21.02 6.88 0.40
C GLN A 67 20.85 5.71 -0.58
N ARG A 68 21.47 4.55 -0.33
CA ARG A 68 21.26 3.34 -1.16
C ARG A 68 19.82 2.85 -1.13
N LEU A 69 19.17 2.90 0.03
CA LEU A 69 17.76 2.54 0.16
C LEU A 69 16.90 3.42 -0.75
N LEU A 70 17.19 4.70 -0.83
CA LEU A 70 16.44 5.66 -1.60
C LEU A 70 16.95 5.85 -3.05
N ASN A 71 17.82 4.95 -3.53
CA ASN A 71 18.46 5.02 -4.86
C ASN A 71 19.26 6.32 -5.11
N MET A 72 19.84 6.89 -4.07
CA MET A 72 20.79 8.00 -4.11
C MET A 72 22.21 7.54 -4.37
N HIS A 73 23.05 8.46 -4.86
CA HIS A 73 24.48 8.31 -4.74
C HIS A 73 24.89 8.23 -3.25
N PRO A 74 25.60 7.17 -2.81
CA PRO A 74 25.94 6.96 -1.40
C PRO A 74 27.16 7.79 -0.98
N SER A 75 27.07 9.11 -1.08
CA SER A 75 28.15 10.04 -0.70
C SER A 75 28.48 9.94 0.80
N GLY A 76 27.51 9.58 1.63
CA GLY A 76 27.58 9.73 3.08
C GLY A 76 27.35 11.17 3.54
N ILE A 77 26.92 12.05 2.63
CA ILE A 77 26.66 13.47 2.87
C ILE A 77 25.21 13.79 2.54
N VAL A 78 24.51 14.48 3.45
CA VAL A 78 23.16 15.02 3.27
C VAL A 78 23.25 16.55 3.27
N SER A 79 22.91 17.17 2.15
CA SER A 79 22.82 18.62 1.97
C SER A 79 21.45 19.14 2.40
N PRO A 80 21.32 20.43 2.77
CA PRO A 80 20.02 21.11 2.87
C PRO A 80 19.12 20.95 1.63
N LEU A 81 19.72 20.77 0.45
CA LEU A 81 19.02 20.54 -0.81
C LEU A 81 18.51 19.11 -0.97
N ASP A 82 18.98 18.16 -0.15
CA ASP A 82 18.48 16.78 -0.11
C ASP A 82 17.17 16.69 0.68
N SER A 83 16.22 17.59 0.37
CA SER A 83 14.94 17.73 1.07
C SER A 83 14.16 16.43 1.13
N TRP A 84 14.28 15.62 0.09
CA TRP A 84 13.63 14.33 -0.05
C TRP A 84 14.18 13.24 0.89
N PHE A 85 15.49 13.25 1.19
CA PHE A 85 16.10 12.34 2.17
C PHE A 85 15.56 12.66 3.56
N ILE A 86 15.53 13.95 3.88
CA ILE A 86 15.03 14.46 5.16
C ILE A 86 13.52 14.22 5.29
N GLU A 87 12.75 14.40 4.22
CA GLU A 87 11.32 14.10 4.17
C GLU A 87 11.02 12.61 4.39
N ALA A 88 11.76 11.72 3.72
CA ALA A 88 11.62 10.28 3.90
C ALA A 88 11.85 9.86 5.36
N LEU A 89 12.89 10.40 6.01
CA LEU A 89 13.14 10.14 7.43
C LEU A 89 12.09 10.79 8.34
N ASN A 90 11.73 12.05 8.13
CA ASN A 90 10.69 12.72 8.92
C ASN A 90 9.35 11.97 8.86
N ASN A 91 8.94 11.50 7.68
CA ASN A 91 7.70 10.73 7.53
C ASN A 91 7.78 9.34 8.19
N ALA A 92 8.95 8.70 8.18
CA ALA A 92 9.17 7.43 8.86
C ALA A 92 9.19 7.53 10.40
N THR A 93 9.56 8.70 10.93
CA THR A 93 9.75 8.92 12.39
C THR A 93 8.63 9.67 13.06
N SER A 94 7.82 10.40 12.30
CA SER A 94 6.71 11.15 12.86
C SER A 94 5.68 10.18 13.45
N PRO A 95 5.05 10.47 14.60
CA PRO A 95 4.02 9.62 15.21
C PRO A 95 2.71 9.50 14.40
N HIS A 96 2.75 9.78 13.10
CA HIS A 96 1.71 9.50 12.11
C HIS A 96 1.61 7.99 11.79
N TRP A 97 2.35 7.14 12.50
CA TRP A 97 2.03 5.72 12.64
C TRP A 97 0.70 5.49 13.37
N ARG A 98 0.14 6.55 14.00
CA ARG A 98 -1.26 6.58 14.37
C ARG A 98 -2.10 7.06 13.18
N PRO A 99 -3.18 6.36 12.86
CA PRO A 99 -4.06 6.75 11.79
C PRO A 99 -4.62 8.13 12.04
N GLN A 100 -4.15 9.09 11.27
CA GLN A 100 -4.83 10.37 11.23
C GLN A 100 -6.11 10.15 10.45
N HIS A 101 -7.24 10.58 11.02
CA HIS A 101 -8.47 10.78 10.27
C HIS A 101 -8.19 11.85 9.20
N LYS A 102 -7.59 11.42 8.09
CA LYS A 102 -7.60 12.18 6.86
C LYS A 102 -8.97 11.92 6.29
N ASN A 103 -9.90 12.84 6.47
CA ASN A 103 -11.20 12.78 5.82
C ASN A 103 -10.96 12.53 4.32
N GLY A 104 -11.65 11.54 3.75
CA GLY A 104 -11.49 11.17 2.36
C GLY A 104 -12.62 10.27 1.89
N PRO A 105 -12.94 10.30 0.59
CA PRO A 105 -14.00 9.46 0.04
C PRO A 105 -13.61 7.98 0.16
N LEU A 106 -14.61 7.11 0.29
CA LEU A 106 -14.50 5.66 0.08
C LEU A 106 -15.28 5.23 -1.17
N GLN A 107 -15.45 6.16 -2.11
CA GLN A 107 -16.13 5.92 -3.37
C GLN A 107 -15.13 5.85 -4.51
N VAL A 108 -15.33 4.88 -5.40
CA VAL A 108 -14.52 4.66 -6.61
C VAL A 108 -15.40 4.82 -7.85
N ARG A 109 -14.78 5.14 -8.98
CA ARG A 109 -15.52 5.29 -10.26
C ARG A 109 -16.17 3.99 -10.73
N GLN A 110 -15.50 2.87 -10.49
CA GLN A 110 -15.95 1.53 -10.86
C GLN A 110 -15.46 0.52 -9.82
N GLY A 111 -16.20 -0.57 -9.63
CA GLY A 111 -15.79 -1.65 -8.73
C GLY A 111 -16.05 -1.40 -7.26
N GLN A 112 -17.08 -0.60 -6.91
CA GLN A 112 -17.40 -0.29 -5.51
C GLN A 112 -17.59 -1.54 -4.65
N LEU A 113 -18.27 -2.57 -5.17
CA LEU A 113 -18.44 -3.87 -4.50
C LEU A 113 -17.08 -4.47 -4.07
N THR A 114 -16.12 -4.49 -5.00
CA THR A 114 -14.77 -5.01 -4.76
C THR A 114 -13.98 -4.11 -3.84
N PHE A 115 -14.05 -2.79 -4.05
CA PHE A 115 -13.37 -1.82 -3.19
C PHE A 115 -13.79 -2.00 -1.72
N ASP A 116 -15.09 -2.07 -1.46
CA ASP A 116 -15.64 -2.23 -0.11
C ASP A 116 -15.21 -3.57 0.52
N ALA A 117 -15.08 -4.63 -0.27
CA ALA A 117 -14.73 -5.95 0.24
C ALA A 117 -13.23 -6.17 0.51
N GLU A 118 -12.33 -5.57 -0.26
CA GLU A 118 -10.89 -5.89 -0.23
C GLU A 118 -10.15 -5.42 1.02
N GLY A 119 -10.61 -4.38 1.72
CA GLY A 119 -9.88 -3.81 2.86
C GLY A 119 -10.76 -3.22 3.96
N GLU A 120 -10.15 -2.99 5.12
CA GLU A 120 -10.76 -2.23 6.20
C GLU A 120 -10.15 -0.82 6.27
N ASP A 121 -10.93 0.15 6.73
CA ASP A 121 -10.49 1.53 6.99
C ASP A 121 -11.08 2.02 8.32
N TYR A 122 -10.49 3.05 8.92
CA TYR A 122 -10.84 3.53 10.28
C TYR A 122 -12.18 4.26 10.39
N ILE A 123 -13.03 4.23 9.36
CA ILE A 123 -14.28 4.99 9.34
C ILE A 123 -15.41 4.27 10.11
N THR A 124 -15.24 3.03 10.55
CA THR A 124 -16.17 2.39 11.49
C THR A 124 -15.89 2.85 12.93
N ALA A 125 -16.15 4.12 13.22
CA ALA A 125 -16.11 4.66 14.58
C ALA A 125 -17.39 4.23 15.33
N ALA A 126 -17.28 3.18 16.15
CA ALA A 126 -18.13 3.04 17.32
C ALA A 126 -17.35 3.64 18.51
N GLU A 127 -18.00 4.51 19.28
CA GLU A 127 -17.40 5.01 20.52
C GLU A 127 -17.06 3.86 21.49
N PRO A 128 -15.99 3.99 22.31
CA PRO A 128 -15.07 5.13 22.41
C PRO A 128 -14.04 5.12 21.27
N PHE A 129 -13.67 6.32 20.79
CA PHE A 129 -12.72 6.62 19.70
C PHE A 129 -11.29 6.08 19.92
N ARG A 130 -11.14 4.77 20.14
CA ARG A 130 -9.90 4.03 20.06
C ARG A 130 -9.96 3.19 18.82
N GLN A 131 -9.19 3.60 17.82
CA GLN A 131 -8.89 2.78 16.66
C GLN A 131 -8.17 1.52 17.15
N TYR A 132 -8.86 0.39 17.15
CA TYR A 132 -8.23 -0.90 17.38
C TYR A 132 -7.32 -1.21 16.19
N PRO A 133 -6.12 -1.80 16.40
CA PRO A 133 -5.32 -2.34 15.32
C PRO A 133 -6.16 -3.35 14.54
N THR A 134 -6.62 -2.99 13.34
CA THR A 134 -7.35 -3.92 12.47
C THR A 134 -6.33 -4.71 11.67
N PRO A 135 -6.32 -6.05 11.74
CA PRO A 135 -5.37 -6.89 11.00
C PRO A 135 -5.35 -6.63 9.48
N ASN A 136 -6.41 -6.03 8.93
CA ASN A 136 -6.63 -5.76 7.51
C ASN A 136 -6.68 -4.26 7.17
N PHE A 137 -6.02 -3.40 7.96
CA PHE A 137 -5.94 -1.98 7.63
C PHE A 137 -5.19 -1.73 6.32
N SER A 138 -5.94 -1.31 5.30
CA SER A 138 -5.48 -1.33 3.91
C SER A 138 -4.47 -0.23 3.54
N ARG A 139 -4.42 0.90 4.25
CA ARG A 139 -3.58 2.04 3.85
C ARG A 139 -2.12 1.98 4.29
N VAL A 140 -1.67 0.85 4.86
CA VAL A 140 -0.26 0.58 5.19
C VAL A 140 0.21 -0.68 4.48
N LEU A 141 1.52 -0.91 4.45
CA LEU A 141 2.04 -2.19 3.96
C LEU A 141 1.52 -3.34 4.81
N GLN A 142 0.96 -4.34 4.16
CA GLN A 142 0.46 -5.56 4.79
C GLN A 142 1.05 -6.80 4.13
N TRP A 143 1.08 -7.89 4.88
CA TRP A 143 1.34 -9.21 4.35
C TRP A 143 0.31 -10.17 4.95
N PRO A 144 -0.74 -10.54 4.21
CA PRO A 144 -1.70 -11.52 4.70
C PRO A 144 -0.98 -12.86 4.85
N GLN A 145 -0.93 -13.40 6.09
CA GLN A 145 -0.19 -14.61 6.43
C GLN A 145 -0.70 -15.90 5.74
N ALA A 146 -1.77 -15.80 4.95
CA ALA A 146 -2.31 -16.91 4.18
C ALA A 146 -1.57 -17.07 2.82
N GLY A 147 -0.71 -18.09 2.72
CA GLY A 147 -0.20 -18.61 1.45
C GLY A 147 0.99 -17.86 0.83
N ASN A 148 1.06 -17.88 -0.51
CA ASN A 148 2.13 -17.31 -1.34
C ASN A 148 1.96 -15.80 -1.63
N SER A 149 1.20 -15.07 -0.81
CA SER A 149 0.98 -13.63 -1.00
C SER A 149 2.28 -12.84 -0.82
N GLY A 150 2.41 -11.77 -1.59
CA GLY A 150 3.50 -10.81 -1.47
C GLY A 150 3.20 -9.69 -0.49
N VAL A 151 4.00 -8.63 -0.59
CA VAL A 151 3.73 -7.38 0.14
C VAL A 151 2.56 -6.67 -0.54
N THR A 152 1.56 -6.28 0.24
CA THR A 152 0.33 -5.66 -0.24
C THR A 152 0.23 -4.22 0.26
N LEU A 153 -0.38 -3.34 -0.56
CA LEU A 153 -0.71 -1.96 -0.18
C LEU A 153 -2.09 -1.59 -0.72
N GLY A 154 -2.84 -0.81 0.02
CA GLY A 154 -4.21 -0.45 -0.36
C GLY A 154 -5.12 -1.68 -0.40
N ARG A 155 -6.10 -1.63 -1.30
CA ARG A 155 -7.14 -2.65 -1.46
C ARG A 155 -6.78 -3.60 -2.61
N GLY A 156 -5.85 -4.52 -2.35
CA GLY A 156 -5.52 -5.62 -3.26
C GLY A 156 -4.32 -5.43 -4.20
N TYR A 157 -3.47 -4.41 -3.98
CA TYR A 157 -2.23 -4.29 -4.75
C TYR A 157 -1.10 -5.17 -4.20
N ASP A 158 -0.98 -6.41 -4.69
CA ASP A 158 0.06 -7.38 -4.30
C ASP A 158 1.36 -7.26 -5.13
N MET A 159 2.49 -6.98 -4.49
CA MET A 159 3.79 -6.77 -5.14
C MET A 159 4.54 -8.07 -5.48
N GLY A 160 4.06 -9.23 -5.01
CA GLY A 160 4.74 -10.52 -5.13
C GLY A 160 4.79 -11.09 -6.56
N GLY A 161 3.97 -10.57 -7.48
CA GLY A 161 4.00 -10.91 -8.91
C GLY A 161 4.64 -9.84 -9.80
N ARG A 162 5.12 -8.74 -9.22
CA ARG A 162 5.41 -7.50 -9.96
C ARG A 162 6.88 -7.16 -9.96
N SER A 163 7.34 -6.58 -11.08
CA SER A 163 8.71 -6.07 -11.20
C SER A 163 8.89 -4.77 -10.42
N LYS A 164 10.16 -4.41 -10.12
CA LYS A 164 10.49 -3.13 -9.47
C LYS A 164 9.94 -1.93 -10.26
N GLY A 165 10.09 -1.97 -11.59
CA GLY A 165 9.63 -0.91 -12.49
C GLY A 165 8.11 -0.77 -12.49
N GLU A 166 7.38 -1.89 -12.51
CA GLU A 166 5.92 -1.88 -12.44
C GLU A 166 5.42 -1.30 -11.11
N ILE A 167 6.04 -1.71 -9.99
CA ILE A 167 5.68 -1.20 -8.66
C ILE A 167 5.90 0.31 -8.59
N PHE A 168 7.09 0.75 -8.99
CA PHE A 168 7.44 2.17 -8.97
C PHE A 168 6.48 3.00 -9.84
N ALA A 169 6.24 2.59 -11.08
CA ALA A 169 5.38 3.31 -12.01
C ALA A 169 3.92 3.37 -11.51
N THR A 170 3.39 2.25 -11.02
CA THR A 170 2.00 2.18 -10.52
C THR A 170 1.79 3.08 -9.32
N LEU A 171 2.69 3.03 -8.34
CA LEU A 171 2.56 3.85 -7.13
C LEU A 171 2.69 5.36 -7.47
N ARG A 172 3.59 5.74 -8.38
CA ARG A 172 3.68 7.12 -8.86
C ARG A 172 2.43 7.57 -9.61
N GLN A 173 1.83 6.69 -10.42
CA GLN A 173 0.58 6.97 -11.11
C GLN A 173 -0.55 7.21 -10.09
N ALA A 174 -0.58 6.44 -9.00
CA ALA A 174 -1.46 6.64 -7.85
C ALA A 174 -1.08 7.83 -6.95
N LYS A 175 -0.17 8.71 -7.40
CA LYS A 175 0.31 9.89 -6.68
C LYS A 175 0.86 9.59 -5.28
N ILE A 176 1.38 8.37 -5.10
CA ILE A 176 2.14 8.00 -3.91
C ILE A 176 3.53 8.62 -4.03
N GLU A 177 4.00 9.16 -2.91
CA GLU A 177 5.26 9.88 -2.82
C GLU A 177 6.42 9.03 -3.36
N GLU A 178 7.33 9.65 -4.10
CA GLU A 178 8.36 8.93 -4.84
C GLU A 178 9.25 8.06 -3.94
N TYR A 179 9.59 8.55 -2.75
CA TYR A 179 10.38 7.77 -1.79
C TYR A 179 9.65 6.50 -1.34
N LYS A 180 8.31 6.54 -1.14
CA LYS A 180 7.51 5.35 -0.83
C LYS A 180 7.48 4.41 -2.03
N ALA A 181 7.34 4.94 -3.24
CA ALA A 181 7.37 4.14 -4.46
C ALA A 181 8.73 3.42 -4.65
N VAL A 182 9.85 4.11 -4.40
CA VAL A 182 11.20 3.51 -4.41
C VAL A 182 11.31 2.42 -3.35
N LEU A 183 10.86 2.69 -2.12
CA LEU A 183 10.92 1.74 -1.03
C LEU A 183 10.10 0.48 -1.34
N CYS A 184 8.82 0.65 -1.68
CA CYS A 184 7.90 -0.43 -2.06
C CYS A 184 8.41 -1.23 -3.27
N SER A 185 9.10 -0.61 -4.23
CA SER A 185 9.67 -1.35 -5.37
C SER A 185 10.66 -2.44 -4.95
N LYS A 186 11.28 -2.33 -3.77
CA LYS A 186 12.17 -3.35 -3.23
C LYS A 186 11.43 -4.60 -2.75
N ALA A 187 10.10 -4.54 -2.63
CA ALA A 187 9.26 -5.69 -2.35
C ALA A 187 8.94 -6.55 -3.58
N ALA A 188 9.45 -6.17 -4.77
CA ALA A 188 9.27 -6.93 -6.01
C ALA A 188 9.55 -8.42 -5.81
N PHE A 189 8.58 -9.25 -6.22
CA PHE A 189 8.64 -10.71 -6.17
C PHE A 189 8.82 -11.33 -4.78
N LEU A 190 8.81 -10.54 -3.69
CA LEU A 190 8.85 -11.09 -2.35
C LEU A 190 7.53 -11.78 -2.03
N LYS A 191 7.60 -12.99 -1.46
CA LYS A 191 6.44 -13.80 -1.05
C LYS A 191 6.69 -14.44 0.32
N GLY A 192 5.61 -14.83 0.99
CA GLY A 192 5.66 -15.60 2.24
C GLY A 192 6.53 -14.91 3.30
N ARG A 193 7.44 -15.66 3.94
CA ARG A 193 8.28 -15.14 5.04
C ARG A 193 9.10 -13.90 4.64
N GLN A 194 9.56 -13.81 3.40
CA GLN A 194 10.32 -12.64 2.94
C GLN A 194 9.45 -11.39 2.86
N ALA A 195 8.21 -11.52 2.38
CA ALA A 195 7.24 -10.41 2.38
C ALA A 195 6.91 -9.98 3.82
N GLY A 196 6.70 -10.93 4.74
CA GLY A 196 6.47 -10.63 6.16
C GLY A 196 7.63 -9.88 6.83
N GLN A 197 8.87 -10.30 6.56
CA GLN A 197 10.07 -9.58 7.04
C GLN A 197 10.16 -8.18 6.44
N PHE A 198 9.86 -8.04 5.14
CA PHE A 198 9.85 -6.74 4.48
C PHE A 198 8.87 -5.77 5.13
N VAL A 199 7.62 -6.20 5.39
CA VAL A 199 6.61 -5.37 6.06
C VAL A 199 7.06 -4.98 7.47
N LYS A 200 7.63 -5.93 8.23
CA LYS A 200 8.13 -5.67 9.59
C LYS A 200 9.23 -4.60 9.61
N VAL A 201 10.13 -4.62 8.62
CA VAL A 201 11.28 -3.71 8.57
C VAL A 201 10.92 -2.38 7.92
N PHE A 202 10.25 -2.40 6.76
CA PHE A 202 10.03 -1.24 5.91
C PHE A 202 8.61 -0.69 5.94
N GLY A 203 7.66 -1.40 6.54
CA GLY A 203 6.29 -0.90 6.78
C GLY A 203 6.27 0.42 7.54
N PRO A 204 6.97 0.54 8.69
CA PRO A 204 7.06 1.80 9.42
C PRO A 204 7.66 2.95 8.61
N LEU A 205 8.68 2.67 7.79
CA LEU A 205 9.30 3.68 6.93
C LEU A 205 8.39 4.13 5.79
N THR A 206 7.58 3.21 5.26
CA THR A 206 6.62 3.51 4.18
C THR A 206 5.47 4.37 4.72
N GLY A 207 5.01 4.08 5.93
CA GLY A 207 3.89 4.77 6.56
C GLY A 207 2.56 4.54 5.84
N GLU A 208 1.61 5.42 6.12
CA GLU A 208 0.24 5.36 5.60
C GLU A 208 0.08 6.11 4.26
N ILE A 209 -0.74 5.58 3.36
CA ILE A 209 -1.23 6.29 2.17
C ILE A 209 -2.58 6.98 2.45
N THR A 210 -2.88 8.06 1.74
CA THR A 210 -4.17 8.76 1.86
C THR A 210 -5.33 7.96 1.24
N HIS A 211 -6.58 8.30 1.56
CA HIS A 211 -7.74 7.69 0.88
C HIS A 211 -7.72 7.90 -0.63
N TYR A 212 -7.35 9.10 -1.09
CA TYR A 212 -7.22 9.38 -2.53
C TYR A 212 -6.16 8.50 -3.19
N GLN A 213 -4.98 8.34 -2.57
CA GLN A 213 -3.93 7.44 -3.07
C GLN A 213 -4.41 5.98 -3.11
N GLN A 214 -5.16 5.53 -2.10
CA GLN A 214 -5.76 4.19 -2.09
C GLN A 214 -6.79 4.01 -3.21
N ILE A 215 -7.66 4.99 -3.42
CA ILE A 215 -8.65 4.98 -4.51
C ILE A 215 -7.94 4.92 -5.85
N TRP A 216 -6.97 5.80 -6.11
CA TRP A 216 -6.25 5.81 -7.37
C TRP A 216 -5.47 4.51 -7.60
N LEU A 217 -4.85 3.97 -6.56
CA LEU A 217 -4.16 2.68 -6.65
C LEU A 217 -5.16 1.56 -6.98
N PHE A 218 -6.31 1.52 -6.31
CA PHE A 218 -7.35 0.54 -6.58
C PHE A 218 -7.88 0.66 -8.01
N GLU A 219 -8.20 1.87 -8.47
CA GLU A 219 -8.75 2.09 -9.82
C GLU A 219 -7.79 1.61 -10.92
N ILE A 220 -6.48 1.82 -10.74
CA ILE A 220 -5.46 1.30 -11.67
C ILE A 220 -5.51 -0.23 -11.72
N VAL A 221 -5.52 -0.90 -10.56
CA VAL A 221 -5.51 -2.37 -10.47
C VAL A 221 -6.83 -2.96 -10.96
N TYR A 222 -7.94 -2.34 -10.59
CA TYR A 222 -9.28 -2.76 -10.97
C TYR A 222 -9.46 -2.67 -12.49
N ALA A 223 -8.97 -1.60 -13.14
CA ALA A 223 -9.04 -1.46 -14.59
C ALA A 223 -8.33 -2.61 -15.33
N VAL A 224 -7.17 -3.05 -14.84
CA VAL A 224 -6.45 -4.21 -15.39
C VAL A 224 -7.30 -5.48 -15.23
N LYS A 225 -7.82 -5.72 -14.02
CA LYS A 225 -8.63 -6.91 -13.73
C LYS A 225 -9.92 -6.94 -14.54
N LEU A 226 -10.63 -5.81 -14.66
CA LEU A 226 -11.79 -5.67 -15.51
C LEU A 226 -11.46 -6.02 -16.97
N SER A 227 -10.35 -5.50 -17.51
CA SER A 227 -9.92 -5.81 -18.88
C SER A 227 -9.63 -7.30 -19.10
N GLU A 228 -8.97 -7.95 -18.14
CA GLU A 228 -8.72 -9.40 -18.15
C GLU A 228 -10.04 -10.20 -18.15
N THR A 229 -10.97 -9.84 -17.25
CA THR A 229 -12.30 -10.47 -17.15
C THR A 229 -13.08 -10.32 -18.45
N VAL A 230 -13.14 -9.11 -19.00
CA VAL A 230 -13.83 -8.81 -20.27
C VAL A 230 -13.23 -9.62 -21.42
N SER A 231 -11.90 -9.69 -21.49
CA SER A 231 -11.21 -10.43 -22.54
C SER A 231 -11.50 -11.92 -22.45
N LEU A 232 -11.52 -12.48 -21.24
CA LEU A 232 -11.83 -13.89 -21.03
C LEU A 232 -13.29 -14.20 -21.31
N TYR A 233 -14.22 -13.34 -20.87
CA TYR A 233 -15.64 -13.46 -21.19
C TYR A 233 -15.87 -13.50 -22.69
N LYS A 234 -15.35 -12.50 -23.43
CA LYS A 234 -15.48 -12.42 -24.90
C LYS A 234 -14.94 -13.63 -25.64
N ARG A 235 -13.97 -14.33 -25.06
CA ARG A 235 -13.41 -15.56 -25.64
C ARG A 235 -14.30 -16.76 -25.38
N LEU A 236 -14.75 -16.96 -24.14
CA LEU A 236 -15.52 -18.13 -23.73
C LEU A 236 -17.00 -18.06 -24.13
N SER A 237 -17.60 -16.87 -24.11
CA SER A 237 -19.01 -16.69 -24.44
C SER A 237 -19.35 -16.97 -25.90
N ARG A 238 -18.36 -17.04 -26.80
CA ARG A 238 -18.56 -17.43 -28.21
C ARG A 238 -19.13 -18.82 -28.38
N ASN A 239 -18.87 -19.70 -27.41
CA ASN A 239 -19.34 -21.08 -27.41
C ASN A 239 -20.68 -21.23 -26.69
N ILE A 240 -21.27 -20.14 -26.19
CA ILE A 240 -22.54 -20.13 -25.46
C ILE A 240 -23.61 -19.53 -26.38
N PRO A 241 -24.64 -20.29 -26.78
CA PRO A 241 -25.70 -19.78 -27.63
C PRO A 241 -26.38 -18.55 -27.02
N GLN A 242 -26.62 -17.52 -27.85
CA GLN A 242 -27.30 -16.28 -27.45
C GLN A 242 -26.63 -15.50 -26.31
N ALA A 243 -25.33 -15.73 -26.05
CA ALA A 243 -24.62 -14.96 -25.05
C ALA A 243 -24.61 -13.46 -25.41
N PRO A 244 -25.04 -12.56 -24.50
CA PRO A 244 -25.03 -11.13 -24.75
C PRO A 244 -23.59 -10.60 -24.85
N ARG A 245 -23.45 -9.39 -25.41
CA ARG A 245 -22.18 -8.65 -25.29
C ARG A 245 -21.95 -8.34 -23.81
N TRP A 246 -20.67 -8.26 -23.40
CA TRP A 246 -20.31 -7.94 -22.01
C TRP A 246 -21.07 -6.69 -21.51
N ASP A 247 -21.09 -5.62 -22.30
CA ASP A 247 -21.72 -4.35 -21.91
C ASP A 247 -23.25 -4.39 -21.84
N SER A 248 -23.86 -5.45 -22.37
CA SER A 248 -25.30 -5.70 -22.31
C SER A 248 -25.70 -6.54 -21.09
N LEU A 249 -24.75 -7.09 -20.33
CA LEU A 249 -25.03 -7.73 -19.05
C LEU A 249 -25.49 -6.67 -18.03
N ASP A 250 -26.38 -7.08 -17.14
CA ASP A 250 -26.80 -6.25 -16.01
C ASP A 250 -25.58 -5.79 -15.19
N GLN A 251 -25.58 -4.52 -14.78
CA GLN A 251 -24.45 -3.93 -14.05
C GLN A 251 -24.08 -4.73 -12.80
N LYS A 252 -25.06 -5.20 -12.01
CA LYS A 252 -24.80 -5.97 -10.79
C LYS A 252 -24.14 -7.31 -11.09
N ILE A 253 -24.47 -7.93 -12.23
CA ILE A 253 -23.81 -9.15 -12.70
C ILE A 253 -22.36 -8.85 -13.05
N ARG A 254 -22.09 -7.79 -13.81
CA ARG A 254 -20.72 -7.37 -14.15
C ARG A 254 -19.89 -7.09 -12.91
N ASP A 255 -20.43 -6.37 -11.93
CA ASP A 255 -19.76 -6.05 -10.68
C ASP A 255 -19.33 -7.33 -9.93
N VAL A 256 -20.25 -8.29 -9.77
CA VAL A 256 -19.97 -9.56 -9.08
C VAL A 256 -18.97 -10.42 -9.84
N VAL A 257 -19.10 -10.52 -11.17
CA VAL A 257 -18.17 -11.32 -11.98
C VAL A 257 -16.75 -10.75 -11.87
N VAL A 258 -16.59 -9.42 -11.96
CA VAL A 258 -15.26 -8.80 -11.81
C VAL A 258 -14.73 -8.96 -10.38
N ASP A 259 -15.57 -8.86 -9.36
CA ASP A 259 -15.16 -9.10 -7.96
C ASP A 259 -14.66 -10.54 -7.74
N ILE A 260 -15.34 -11.55 -8.32
CA ILE A 260 -14.89 -12.94 -8.29
C ILE A 260 -13.51 -13.08 -8.95
N PHE A 261 -13.31 -12.44 -10.09
CA PHE A 261 -12.00 -12.44 -10.77
C PHE A 261 -10.90 -11.74 -9.97
N TYR A 262 -11.25 -10.65 -9.30
CA TYR A 262 -10.32 -9.90 -8.45
C TYR A 262 -9.85 -10.75 -7.28
N GLN A 263 -10.77 -11.50 -6.65
CA GLN A 263 -10.47 -12.42 -5.56
C GLN A 263 -9.67 -13.66 -6.02
N GLY A 264 -10.03 -14.23 -7.17
CA GLY A 264 -9.58 -15.53 -7.63
C GLY A 264 -10.76 -16.37 -8.12
N VAL A 265 -10.83 -16.57 -9.44
CA VAL A 265 -11.94 -17.29 -10.08
C VAL A 265 -11.73 -18.81 -10.04
N HIS A 266 -12.81 -19.55 -9.77
CA HIS A 266 -12.94 -21.00 -9.89
C HIS A 266 -14.05 -21.32 -10.90
N HIS A 267 -13.95 -22.42 -11.65
CA HIS A 267 -15.01 -22.87 -12.57
C HIS A 267 -15.51 -21.74 -13.51
N VAL A 268 -14.58 -21.14 -14.26
CA VAL A 268 -14.83 -19.90 -15.01
C VAL A 268 -15.91 -20.04 -16.09
N SER A 269 -16.03 -21.21 -16.71
CA SER A 269 -17.03 -21.47 -17.74
C SER A 269 -18.44 -21.49 -17.13
N GLU A 270 -18.59 -22.18 -16.01
CA GLU A 270 -19.83 -22.30 -15.24
C GLU A 270 -20.26 -20.94 -14.68
N LEU A 271 -19.30 -20.15 -14.19
CA LEU A 271 -19.54 -18.78 -13.73
C LEU A 271 -20.13 -17.91 -14.86
N PHE A 272 -19.53 -17.95 -16.04
CA PHE A 272 -20.03 -17.15 -17.17
C PHE A 272 -21.38 -17.64 -17.67
N GLN A 273 -21.64 -18.96 -17.70
CA GLN A 273 -22.95 -19.48 -18.03
C GLN A 273 -24.02 -18.98 -17.04
N ALA A 274 -23.74 -19.05 -15.75
CA ALA A 274 -24.64 -18.54 -14.71
C ALA A 274 -24.88 -17.03 -14.85
N ALA A 275 -23.81 -16.26 -15.13
CA ALA A 275 -23.92 -14.82 -15.37
C ALA A 275 -24.75 -14.46 -16.61
N ILE A 276 -24.66 -15.27 -17.67
CA ILE A 276 -25.46 -15.09 -18.89
C ILE A 276 -26.93 -15.40 -18.65
N ASN A 277 -27.23 -16.47 -17.90
CA ASN A 277 -28.60 -16.85 -17.58
C ASN A 277 -29.30 -15.86 -16.64
N GLY A 278 -28.54 -15.11 -15.83
CA GLY A 278 -29.02 -13.98 -15.07
C GLY A 278 -28.74 -14.04 -13.57
N LYS A 279 -29.30 -13.09 -12.82
CA LYS A 279 -28.98 -12.88 -11.40
C LYS A 279 -29.29 -14.09 -10.52
N GLN A 280 -30.41 -14.78 -10.74
CA GLN A 280 -30.81 -15.93 -9.92
C GLN A 280 -29.89 -17.13 -10.12
N ASP A 281 -29.47 -17.39 -11.36
CA ASP A 281 -28.53 -18.45 -11.68
C ASP A 281 -27.14 -18.13 -11.12
N LEU A 282 -26.70 -16.87 -11.22
CA LEU A 282 -25.45 -16.44 -10.60
C LEU A 282 -25.49 -16.54 -9.07
N ILE A 283 -26.60 -16.17 -8.42
CA ILE A 283 -26.77 -16.38 -6.97
C ILE A 283 -26.69 -17.86 -6.63
N SER A 284 -27.33 -18.72 -7.42
CA SER A 284 -27.34 -20.18 -7.21
C SER A 284 -25.94 -20.77 -7.38
N HIS A 285 -25.19 -20.33 -8.40
CA HIS A 285 -23.80 -20.70 -8.61
C HIS A 285 -22.92 -20.31 -7.42
N ILE A 286 -23.06 -19.08 -6.90
CA ILE A 286 -22.32 -18.63 -5.71
C ILE A 286 -22.66 -19.47 -4.48
N LYS A 287 -23.95 -19.75 -4.24
CA LYS A 287 -24.40 -20.54 -3.08
C LYS A 287 -23.89 -21.98 -3.09
N ASN A 288 -23.74 -22.56 -4.28
CA ASN A 288 -23.34 -23.95 -4.45
C ASN A 288 -21.81 -24.13 -4.49
N ASP A 289 -21.04 -23.04 -4.61
CA ASP A 289 -19.59 -23.08 -4.57
C ASP A 289 -19.07 -22.76 -3.15
N ILE A 290 -18.50 -23.77 -2.50
CA ILE A 290 -17.96 -23.67 -1.13
C ILE A 290 -16.84 -22.61 -1.06
N TYR A 291 -16.05 -22.44 -2.12
CA TYR A 291 -14.98 -21.44 -2.16
C TYR A 291 -15.57 -20.02 -2.16
N TYR A 292 -16.59 -19.75 -2.96
CA TYR A 292 -17.24 -18.43 -2.95
C TYR A 292 -17.99 -18.16 -1.65
N MET A 293 -18.73 -19.13 -1.13
CA MET A 293 -19.45 -18.99 0.14
C MET A 293 -18.53 -18.72 1.33
N ARG A 294 -17.29 -19.22 1.32
CA ARG A 294 -16.29 -18.93 2.36
C ARG A 294 -16.06 -17.44 2.58
N PHE A 295 -16.20 -16.62 1.53
CA PHE A 295 -15.92 -15.19 1.57
C PHE A 295 -17.18 -14.32 1.48
N GLU A 296 -18.34 -14.92 1.26
CA GLU A 296 -19.59 -14.22 0.95
C GLU A 296 -20.03 -13.26 2.06
N SER A 297 -19.78 -13.60 3.33
CA SER A 297 -20.12 -12.72 4.47
C SER A 297 -19.44 -11.34 4.39
N ARG A 298 -18.22 -11.30 3.85
CA ARG A 298 -17.46 -10.05 3.63
C ARG A 298 -17.74 -9.46 2.25
N ARG A 299 -17.84 -10.31 1.23
CA ARG A 299 -17.99 -9.91 -0.19
C ARG A 299 -19.38 -9.38 -0.54
N LYS A 300 -20.43 -9.90 0.10
CA LYS A 300 -21.84 -9.47 -0.06
C LYS A 300 -22.34 -9.50 -1.51
N ARG A 301 -21.86 -10.43 -2.34
CA ARG A 301 -22.23 -10.56 -3.76
C ARG A 301 -23.71 -10.92 -3.94
N ILE A 302 -24.22 -11.86 -3.14
CA ILE A 302 -25.62 -12.30 -3.19
C ILE A 302 -26.53 -11.13 -2.86
N LYS A 303 -26.20 -10.38 -1.80
CA LYS A 303 -26.95 -9.17 -1.42
C LYS A 303 -26.92 -8.11 -2.52
N HIS A 304 -25.79 -7.95 -3.22
CA HIS A 304 -25.67 -7.02 -4.35
C HIS A 304 -26.56 -7.42 -5.53
N LEU A 305 -26.72 -8.73 -5.79
CA LEU A 305 -27.51 -9.26 -6.90
C LEU A 305 -29.03 -9.23 -6.66
N GLN A 306 -29.49 -9.21 -5.40
CA GLN A 306 -30.90 -9.02 -5.04
C GLN A 306 -31.37 -7.61 -5.38
#